data_AF-C6AA74-F1
#
_entry.id   AF-C6AA74-F1
#
_cell.length_a   1.000
_cell.length_b   1.000
_cell.length_c   1.000
_cell.angle_alpha   90.00
_cell.angle_beta   90.00
_cell.angle_gamma   90.00
#
_symmetry.space_group_name_H-M   'P 1'
#
loop_
_entity.id
_entity.type
_entity.pdbx_description
1 polymer ?
#
loop_
_entity_poly.entity_id
_entity_poly.type
_entity_poly.pdbx_seq_one_letter_code
_entity_poly.pdbx_strand_id
1 'polypeptide(L)'
;MMMVDEHCLPLRRRGRKKGVLNKTTKRFNEALLTAAEQAGYHYGEDGLVSYLQYHALNNPVPFFSLLAKVLPLQATGEGEVKTVSRIEIVPVNAKNSEPEKCDLLATEA
;
A
#
# COMPACT_ATOMS: atom_id res chain seq x y z
N MET A 1 35.91 -32.66 30.91
CA MET A 1 35.59 -32.14 29.56
C MET A 1 34.19 -32.64 29.22
N MET A 2 33.15 -31.90 29.59
CA MET A 2 31.75 -32.26 29.32
C MET A 2 31.31 -31.50 28.06
N MET A 3 31.02 -32.23 26.98
CA MET A 3 30.36 -31.66 25.80
C MET A 3 28.89 -31.44 26.14
N VAL A 4 28.45 -30.19 26.04
CA VAL A 4 27.03 -29.84 26.05
C VAL A 4 26.50 -30.21 24.66
N ASP A 5 25.73 -31.28 24.60
CA ASP A 5 24.94 -31.65 23.42
C ASP A 5 23.84 -30.59 23.25
N GLU A 6 24.19 -29.54 22.51
CA GLU A 6 23.25 -28.52 22.03
C GLU A 6 22.29 -29.18 21.03
N HIS A 7 21.28 -29.87 21.56
CA HIS A 7 20.11 -30.24 20.80
C HIS A 7 19.30 -28.98 20.49
N CYS A 8 19.70 -28.30 19.41
CA CYS A 8 18.97 -27.21 18.82
C CYS A 8 17.61 -27.75 18.33
N LEU A 9 16.55 -27.54 19.11
CA LEU A 9 15.19 -27.92 18.72
C LEU A 9 14.85 -27.19 17.40
N PRO A 10 14.56 -27.89 16.29
CA PRO A 10 14.24 -27.24 15.05
C PRO A 10 12.85 -26.61 15.20
N LEU A 11 12.80 -25.31 15.51
CA LEU A 11 11.60 -24.50 15.37
C LEU A 11 11.29 -24.31 13.88
N ARG A 12 10.97 -25.41 13.18
CA ARG A 12 10.20 -25.37 11.94
C ARG A 12 8.76 -24.97 12.29
N ARG A 13 8.59 -23.72 12.76
CA ARG A 13 7.29 -23.06 12.67
C ARG A 13 7.06 -22.87 11.18
N ARG A 14 6.41 -23.86 10.57
CA ARG A 14 5.89 -23.78 9.22
C ARG A 14 4.95 -22.58 9.20
N GLY A 15 5.48 -21.43 8.80
CA GLY A 15 4.71 -20.21 8.67
C GLY A 15 3.49 -20.48 7.80
N ARG A 16 2.43 -19.72 8.03
CA ARG A 16 1.21 -19.79 7.22
C ARG A 16 1.61 -19.78 5.74
N LYS A 17 1.11 -20.76 4.96
CA LYS A 17 1.43 -20.85 3.53
C LYS A 17 1.19 -19.49 2.88
N LYS A 18 2.20 -18.98 2.15
CA LYS A 18 2.13 -17.70 1.43
C LYS A 18 0.90 -17.73 0.52
N GLY A 19 0.01 -16.75 0.67
CA GLY A 19 -1.24 -16.64 -0.10
C GLY A 19 -2.52 -17.09 0.63
N VAL A 20 -2.45 -17.70 1.82
CA VAL A 20 -3.66 -18.08 2.57
C VAL A 20 -4.28 -16.85 3.24
N LEU A 21 -5.34 -16.30 2.65
CA LEU A 21 -6.15 -15.21 3.23
C LEU A 21 -6.63 -15.55 4.65
N ASN A 22 -6.69 -14.55 5.52
CA ASN A 22 -7.19 -14.73 6.88
C ASN A 22 -8.71 -14.98 6.85
N LYS A 23 -9.16 -16.10 7.44
CA LYS A 23 -10.60 -16.45 7.48
C LYS A 23 -11.38 -15.43 8.30
N THR A 24 -10.76 -14.83 9.32
CA THR A 24 -11.38 -13.80 10.16
C THR A 24 -11.64 -12.52 9.38
N THR A 25 -10.69 -12.08 8.54
CA THR A 25 -10.88 -10.90 7.68
C THR A 25 -11.94 -11.15 6.62
N LYS A 26 -12.07 -12.38 6.11
CA LYS A 26 -13.15 -12.74 5.17
C LYS A 26 -14.53 -12.57 5.79
N ARG A 27 -14.75 -13.16 6.97
CA ARG A 27 -16.03 -13.05 7.70
C ARG A 27 -16.37 -11.60 8.06
N PHE A 28 -15.35 -10.83 8.46
CA PHE A 28 -15.52 -9.41 8.73
C PHE A 28 -15.93 -8.64 7.48
N ASN A 29 -15.26 -8.87 6.34
CA ASN A 29 -15.61 -8.21 5.07
C ASN A 29 -17.02 -8.58 4.60
N GLU A 30 -17.42 -9.86 4.73
CA GLU A 30 -18.78 -10.33 4.43
C GLU A 30 -19.81 -9.59 5.29
N ALA A 31 -19.60 -9.55 6.61
CA ALA A 31 -20.49 -8.85 7.53
C ALA A 31 -20.56 -7.33 7.26
N LEU A 32 -19.42 -6.71 6.92
CA LEU A 32 -19.34 -5.29 6.59
C LEU A 32 -20.14 -4.97 5.32
N LEU A 33 -20.05 -5.81 4.28
CA LEU A 33 -20.80 -5.64 3.04
C LEU A 33 -22.30 -5.80 3.28
N THR A 34 -22.72 -6.80 4.06
CA THR A 34 -24.13 -6.99 4.43
C THR A 34 -24.66 -5.80 5.21
N ALA A 35 -23.89 -5.26 6.16
CA ALA A 35 -24.29 -4.07 6.91
C ALA A 35 -24.44 -2.83 6.00
N ALA A 36 -23.53 -2.65 5.04
CA ALA A 36 -23.60 -1.55 4.07
C ALA A 36 -24.82 -1.68 3.14
N GLU A 37 -25.16 -2.90 2.72
CA GLU A 37 -26.36 -3.16 1.91
C GLU A 37 -27.65 -2.83 2.69
N GLN A 38 -27.73 -3.29 3.94
CA GLN A 38 -28.84 -2.97 4.86
C GLN A 38 -28.97 -1.48 5.10
N ALA A 39 -27.85 -0.78 5.31
CA ALA A 39 -27.84 0.67 5.48
C ALA A 39 -28.41 1.39 4.24
N GLY A 40 -28.18 0.84 3.05
CA GLY A 40 -28.66 1.39 1.79
C GLY A 40 -30.15 1.25 1.55
N TYR A 41 -30.78 0.18 2.03
CA TYR A 41 -32.23 0.01 1.97
C TYR A 41 -33.01 1.07 2.77
N HIS A 42 -32.34 1.84 3.65
CA HIS A 42 -32.94 3.01 4.31
C HIS A 42 -33.02 4.25 3.41
N TYR A 43 -32.20 4.32 2.35
CA TYR A 43 -32.12 5.48 1.46
C TYR A 43 -32.72 5.23 0.07
N GLY A 44 -32.84 3.97 -0.36
CA GLY A 44 -33.43 3.60 -1.64
C GLY A 44 -33.69 2.10 -1.77
N GLU A 45 -34.09 1.65 -2.96
CA GLU A 45 -34.49 0.26 -3.21
C GLU A 45 -33.32 -0.65 -3.61
N ASP A 46 -32.19 -0.08 -4.05
CA ASP A 46 -31.05 -0.83 -4.60
C ASP A 46 -29.96 -1.15 -3.56
N GLY A 47 -30.33 -1.15 -2.26
CA GLY A 47 -29.45 -1.53 -1.15
C GLY A 47 -28.10 -0.81 -1.21
N LEU A 48 -27.02 -1.56 -1.44
CA LEU A 48 -25.65 -1.05 -1.47
C LEU A 48 -25.41 0.09 -2.49
N VAL A 49 -26.12 0.09 -3.62
CA VAL A 49 -25.98 1.17 -4.63
C VAL A 49 -26.56 2.47 -4.08
N SER A 50 -27.74 2.41 -3.46
CA SER A 50 -28.37 3.56 -2.81
C SER A 50 -27.50 4.11 -1.66
N TYR A 51 -26.84 3.22 -0.91
CA TYR A 51 -25.86 3.62 0.12
C TYR A 51 -24.69 4.43 -0.47
N LEU A 52 -24.07 3.92 -1.55
CA LEU A 52 -22.95 4.59 -2.20
C LEU A 52 -23.36 5.90 -2.89
N GLN A 53 -24.56 5.96 -3.47
CA GLN A 53 -25.11 7.18 -4.07
C GLN A 53 -25.33 8.27 -3.01
N TYR A 54 -25.87 7.91 -1.85
CA TYR A 54 -25.99 8.83 -0.72
C TYR A 54 -24.62 9.37 -0.29
N HIS A 55 -23.61 8.50 -0.18
CA HIS A 55 -22.25 8.93 0.18
C HIS A 55 -21.55 9.75 -0.90
N ALA A 56 -21.83 9.53 -2.18
CA ALA A 56 -21.30 10.35 -3.27
C ALA A 56 -21.70 11.82 -3.14
N LEU A 57 -22.93 12.09 -2.65
CA LEU A 57 -23.44 13.44 -2.46
C LEU A 57 -23.05 14.04 -1.12
N ASN A 58 -23.17 13.27 -0.03
CA ASN A 58 -22.97 13.79 1.33
C ASN A 58 -21.50 13.79 1.78
N ASN A 59 -20.69 12.87 1.27
CA ASN A 59 -19.30 12.68 1.68
C ASN A 59 -18.42 12.43 0.45
N PRO A 60 -18.16 13.46 -0.38
CA PRO A 60 -17.47 13.27 -1.65
C PRO A 60 -15.99 12.86 -1.48
N VAL A 61 -15.32 13.30 -0.41
CA VAL A 61 -13.90 13.00 -0.15
C VAL A 61 -13.60 11.50 -0.02
N PRO A 62 -14.29 10.74 0.86
CA PRO A 62 -14.10 9.29 0.92
C PRO A 62 -14.59 8.58 -0.35
N PHE A 63 -15.64 9.09 -1.01
CA PHE A 63 -16.15 8.51 -2.25
C PHE A 63 -15.12 8.60 -3.40
N PHE A 64 -14.46 9.75 -3.56
CA PHE A 64 -13.39 9.93 -4.55
C PHE A 64 -12.21 8.98 -4.29
N SER A 65 -11.88 8.74 -3.02
CA SER A 65 -10.84 7.78 -2.64
C SER A 65 -11.20 6.34 -3.04
N LEU A 66 -12.48 5.97 -3.03
CA LEU A 66 -12.96 4.68 -3.52
C LEU A 66 -12.89 4.61 -5.06
N LEU A 67 -13.32 5.67 -5.76
CA LEU A 67 -13.19 5.75 -7.23
C LEU A 67 -11.73 5.59 -7.69
N ALA A 68 -10.80 6.27 -7.01
CA ALA A 68 -9.37 6.15 -7.27
C ALA A 68 -8.83 4.73 -7.04
N LYS A 69 -9.52 3.85 -6.29
CA LYS A 69 -9.16 2.43 -6.13
C LYS A 69 -9.83 1.53 -7.15
N VAL A 70 -11.03 1.88 -7.63
CA VAL A 70 -11.79 1.10 -8.62
C VAL A 70 -11.28 1.34 -10.03
N LEU A 71 -10.86 2.57 -10.37
CA LEU A 71 -10.33 2.91 -11.69
C LEU A 71 -9.03 2.14 -12.04
N PRO A 72 -8.03 2.03 -11.16
CA PRO A 72 -6.85 1.21 -11.41
C PRO A 72 -7.19 -0.25 -11.74
N LEU A 73 -8.22 -0.82 -11.09
CA LEU A 73 -8.65 -2.20 -11.35
C LEU A 73 -9.25 -2.37 -12.75
N GLN A 74 -9.88 -1.33 -13.30
CA GLN A 74 -10.44 -1.33 -14.66
C GLN A 74 -9.37 -1.12 -15.74
N ALA A 75 -8.28 -0.41 -15.41
CA ALA A 75 -7.09 -0.29 -16.26
C ALA A 75 -6.08 -1.44 -16.10
N THR A 76 -6.35 -2.41 -15.22
CA THR A 76 -5.52 -3.62 -15.05
C THR A 76 -5.85 -4.71 -16.09
N GLY A 77 -6.64 -4.39 -17.12
CA GLY A 77 -6.54 -5.08 -18.41
C GLY A 77 -5.36 -4.50 -19.18
N GLU A 78 -4.29 -5.29 -19.35
CA GLU A 78 -3.18 -5.07 -20.29
C GLU A 78 -2.07 -4.06 -19.95
N GLY A 79 -2.03 -3.48 -18.75
CA GLY A 79 -0.89 -2.64 -18.32
C GLY A 79 -0.08 -3.26 -17.20
N GLU A 80 1.16 -3.69 -17.46
CA GLU A 80 2.12 -4.15 -16.43
C GLU A 80 2.28 -3.09 -15.32
N VAL A 81 1.58 -3.30 -14.19
CA VAL A 81 1.87 -2.58 -12.96
C VAL A 81 3.23 -3.08 -12.47
N LYS A 82 4.27 -2.26 -12.61
CA LYS A 82 5.62 -2.57 -12.14
C LYS A 82 5.61 -2.76 -10.62
N THR A 83 5.39 -3.99 -10.17
CA THR A 83 5.54 -4.37 -8.77
C THR A 83 7.00 -4.22 -8.39
N VAL A 84 7.33 -3.21 -7.60
CA VAL A 84 8.70 -2.99 -7.09
C VAL A 84 9.05 -4.15 -6.17
N SER A 85 9.89 -5.06 -6.65
CA SER A 85 10.24 -6.32 -6.00
C SER A 85 11.37 -6.19 -4.98
N ARG A 86 12.15 -5.11 -5.03
CA ARG A 86 13.30 -4.86 -4.15
C ARG A 86 13.57 -3.36 -4.04
N ILE A 87 13.64 -2.86 -2.82
CA ILE A 87 14.01 -1.48 -2.50
C ILE A 87 15.29 -1.56 -1.67
N GLU A 88 16.39 -1.00 -2.19
CA GLU A 88 17.65 -0.84 -1.46
C GLU A 88 17.88 0.64 -1.19
N ILE A 89 18.10 0.98 0.07
CA ILE A 89 18.42 2.34 0.49
C ILE A 89 19.94 2.50 0.38
N VAL A 90 20.40 3.28 -0.60
CA VAL A 90 21.81 3.60 -0.77
C VAL A 90 22.05 5.04 -0.27
N PRO A 91 23.03 5.27 0.62
CA PRO A 91 23.39 6.62 1.03
C PRO A 91 23.96 7.40 -0.16
N VAL A 92 23.45 8.61 -0.39
CA VAL A 92 24.00 9.54 -1.38
C VAL A 92 25.40 9.93 -0.92
N ASN A 93 26.41 9.47 -1.65
CA ASN A 93 27.79 9.89 -1.41
C ASN A 93 28.01 11.23 -2.13
N ALA A 94 28.01 12.33 -1.38
CA ALA A 94 28.35 13.63 -1.91
C ALA A 94 29.83 13.65 -2.30
N LYS A 95 30.12 13.56 -3.60
CA LYS A 95 31.45 13.80 -4.13
C LYS A 95 31.39 14.98 -5.11
N ASN A 96 32.20 15.98 -4.76
CA ASN A 96 32.76 17.07 -5.56
C ASN A 96 31.99 18.39 -5.59
N SER A 97 32.16 19.18 -4.53
CA SER A 97 32.37 20.62 -4.68
C SER A 97 33.88 20.86 -4.68
N GLU A 98 34.48 20.94 -5.87
CA GLU A 98 35.82 21.55 -5.97
C GLU A 98 35.68 23.06 -5.73
N PRO A 99 36.57 23.69 -4.96
CA PRO A 99 36.57 25.14 -4.85
C PRO A 99 37.09 25.74 -6.15
N GLU A 100 36.22 26.41 -6.91
CA GLU A 100 36.64 27.29 -8.00
C GLU A 100 37.56 28.37 -7.42
N LYS A 101 38.84 28.28 -7.78
CA LYS A 101 39.84 29.30 -7.53
C LYS A 101 39.63 30.40 -8.58
N CYS A 102 38.96 31.49 -8.20
CA CYS A 102 38.93 32.71 -9.00
C CYS A 102 40.30 33.41 -8.91
N ASP A 103 41.23 32.97 -9.76
CA ASP A 103 42.39 33.78 -10.13
C ASP A 103 41.99 34.66 -11.35
N LEU A 104 42.52 35.90 -11.38
CA LEU A 104 42.59 36.88 -12.48
C LEU A 104 41.46 37.94 -12.49
N LEU A 105 41.70 39.27 -12.58
CA LEU A 105 42.90 40.07 -12.79
C LEU A 105 42.63 41.52 -12.35
N ALA A 106 43.69 42.21 -11.93
CA ALA A 106 43.73 43.67 -11.85
C ALA A 106 43.35 44.30 -13.20
N THR A 107 42.57 45.37 -13.16
CA THR A 107 42.68 46.46 -14.14
C THR A 107 42.22 47.76 -13.52
N GLU A 108 43.13 48.74 -13.57
CA GLU A 108 43.00 50.13 -13.15
C GLU A 108 41.90 50.88 -13.93
N ALA A 109 41.24 51.83 -13.26
CA ALA A 109 40.88 53.16 -13.79
C ALA A 109 40.46 54.08 -12.65
#